data_AF-B3DYK1-F1
#
_entry.id   AF-B3DYK1-F1
#
_cell.length_a   1.000
_cell.length_b   1.000
_cell.length_c   1.000
_cell.angle_alpha   90.00
_cell.angle_beta   90.00
_cell.angle_gamma   90.00
#
_symmetry.space_group_name_H-M   'P 1'
#
loop_
_entity.id
_entity.type
_entity.pdbx_description
1 polymer ?
#
loop_
_entity_poly.entity_id
_entity_poly.type
_entity_poly.pdbx_seq_one_letter_code
_entity_poly.pdbx_strand_id
1 'polypeptide(L)'
;MERRDYAKEYGEVLVKTGFYREVPAHLQPRDFDVHILYPRKRSHYGHMEIFYKGRWYSDFYQPASLWQLWPKEYHRIRLYRLAYERLAPSPSPTRGKSPKVGQRFAQSSVY
;
A
#
# COMPACT_ATOMS: atom_id res chain seq x y z
N MET A 1 -17.76 3.92 11.01
CA MET A 1 -17.48 3.91 9.56
C MET A 1 -18.71 3.35 8.87
N GLU A 2 -19.30 4.08 7.91
CA GLU A 2 -20.48 3.59 7.20
C GLU A 2 -20.10 2.49 6.20
N ARG A 3 -20.87 1.40 6.20
CA ARG A 3 -20.77 0.34 5.19
C ARG A 3 -21.26 0.89 3.84
N ARG A 4 -20.59 0.53 2.76
CA ARG A 4 -21.03 0.87 1.40
C ARG A 4 -21.74 -0.33 0.76
N ASP A 5 -22.68 -0.04 -0.12
CA ASP A 5 -23.46 -1.08 -0.81
C ASP A 5 -22.69 -1.65 -2.01
N TYR A 6 -21.76 -0.86 -2.57
CA TYR A 6 -21.06 -1.22 -3.80
C TYR A 6 -19.54 -1.27 -3.60
N ALA A 7 -18.90 -2.32 -4.12
CA ALA A 7 -17.45 -2.50 -4.06
C ALA A 7 -16.67 -1.30 -4.62
N LYS A 8 -17.16 -0.68 -5.71
CA LYS A 8 -16.54 0.49 -6.34
C LYS A 8 -16.37 1.71 -5.43
N GLU A 9 -17.14 1.79 -4.34
CA GLU A 9 -17.19 2.92 -3.39
C GLU A 9 -16.22 2.76 -2.22
N TYR A 10 -15.70 1.55 -2.02
CA TYR A 10 -14.84 1.27 -0.88
C TYR A 10 -13.43 1.86 -1.00
N GLY A 11 -13.02 2.33 -2.18
CA GLY A 11 -11.70 2.96 -2.33
C GLY A 11 -11.50 4.16 -1.39
N GLU A 12 -12.49 5.06 -1.31
CA GLU A 12 -12.45 6.19 -0.39
C GLU A 12 -12.54 5.77 1.07
N VAL A 13 -13.32 4.72 1.34
CA VAL A 13 -13.48 4.14 2.68
C VAL A 13 -12.12 3.62 3.17
N LEU A 14 -11.40 2.85 2.35
CA LEU A 14 -10.06 2.35 2.66
C LEU A 14 -9.10 3.49 3.00
N VAL A 15 -9.06 4.54 2.18
CA VAL A 15 -8.18 5.69 2.44
C VAL A 15 -8.57 6.42 3.73
N LYS A 16 -9.87 6.57 4.02
CA LYS A 16 -10.37 7.19 5.25
C LYS A 16 -9.98 6.44 6.52
N THR A 17 -9.63 5.15 6.45
CA THR A 17 -9.10 4.42 7.61
C THR A 17 -7.73 4.95 8.08
N GLY A 18 -6.97 5.59 7.19
CA GLY A 18 -5.57 5.95 7.43
C GLY A 18 -4.59 4.79 7.29
N PHE A 19 -5.05 3.54 7.15
CA PHE A 19 -4.21 2.36 6.96
C PHE A 19 -3.87 2.08 5.51
N TYR A 20 -4.70 2.56 4.57
CA TYR A 20 -4.48 2.34 3.14
C TYR A 20 -4.18 3.64 2.42
N ARG A 21 -3.34 3.54 1.39
CA ARG A 21 -3.11 4.62 0.42
C ARG A 21 -3.33 4.09 -0.99
N GLU A 22 -3.89 4.93 -1.85
CA GLU A 22 -3.93 4.63 -3.28
C GLU A 22 -2.50 4.68 -3.85
N VAL A 23 -2.14 3.67 -4.64
CA VAL A 23 -0.85 3.58 -5.33
C VAL A 23 -1.09 3.25 -6.81
N PRO A 24 -0.11 3.45 -7.70
CA PRO A 24 -0.27 3.11 -9.11
C PRO A 24 -0.63 1.63 -9.30
N ALA A 25 -1.69 1.35 -10.07
CA ALA A 25 -2.23 0.00 -10.23
C ALA A 25 -1.35 -0.96 -11.04
N HIS A 26 -0.30 -0.46 -11.72
CA HIS A 26 0.66 -1.29 -12.43
C HIS A 26 1.77 -1.85 -11.52
N LEU A 27 1.82 -1.46 -10.25
CA LEU A 27 2.80 -2.00 -9.31
C LEU A 27 2.50 -3.47 -9.00
N GLN A 28 3.56 -4.24 -8.79
CA GLN A 28 3.43 -5.62 -8.31
C GLN A 28 2.64 -5.65 -6.99
N PRO A 29 1.57 -6.46 -6.89
CA PRO A 29 0.79 -6.59 -5.66
C PRO A 29 1.61 -7.19 -4.51
N ARG A 30 1.30 -6.75 -3.29
CA ARG A 30 1.85 -7.21 -2.01
C ARG A 30 0.74 -7.77 -1.14
N ASP A 31 1.11 -8.58 -0.16
CA ASP A 31 0.14 -9.11 0.80
C ASP A 31 -0.68 -7.98 1.43
N PHE A 32 -1.99 -8.19 1.48
CA PHE A 32 -3.03 -7.27 1.92
C PHE A 32 -3.28 -6.06 1.03
N ASP A 33 -2.69 -6.01 -0.17
CA ASP A 33 -3.11 -5.03 -1.17
C ASP A 33 -4.55 -5.33 -1.62
N VAL A 34 -5.34 -4.27 -1.82
CA VAL A 34 -6.73 -4.37 -2.25
C VAL A 34 -6.89 -3.72 -3.61
N HIS A 35 -7.50 -4.43 -4.56
CA HIS A 35 -7.99 -3.85 -5.80
C HIS A 35 -9.46 -3.46 -5.70
N ILE A 36 -9.79 -2.34 -6.34
CA ILE A 36 -11.16 -1.96 -6.66
C ILE A 36 -11.28 -1.85 -8.18
N LEU A 37 -12.14 -2.69 -8.76
CA LEU A 37 -12.36 -2.79 -10.19
C LEU A 37 -13.68 -2.12 -10.57
N TYR A 38 -13.60 -1.24 -11.56
CA TYR A 38 -14.71 -0.43 -12.04
C TYR A 38 -15.23 -1.00 -13.37
N PRO A 39 -16.51 -1.40 -13.43
CA PRO A 39 -17.07 -2.14 -14.57
C PRO A 39 -17.29 -1.23 -15.78
N ARG A 40 -17.16 -1.77 -16.99
CA ARG A 40 -17.43 -1.08 -18.29
C ARG A 40 -18.92 -0.86 -18.54
N LYS A 41 -19.71 -1.91 -18.32
CA LYS A 41 -21.16 -1.90 -18.55
C LYS A 41 -21.87 -1.24 -17.36
N ARG A 42 -23.20 -1.05 -17.48
CA ARG A 42 -24.11 -0.63 -16.39
C ARG A 42 -24.11 -1.54 -15.15
N SER A 43 -23.14 -2.43 -14.94
CA SER A 43 -23.00 -3.13 -13.67
C SER A 43 -22.71 -2.08 -12.58
N HIS A 44 -23.62 -1.96 -11.61
CA HIS A 44 -23.55 -0.87 -10.65
C HIS A 44 -22.63 -1.19 -9.46
N TYR A 45 -22.27 -2.45 -9.24
CA TYR A 45 -21.62 -2.90 -8.00
C TYR A 45 -20.09 -2.73 -7.99
N GLY A 46 -19.43 -2.94 -9.14
CA GLY A 46 -17.97 -3.11 -9.20
C GLY A 46 -17.50 -4.41 -8.55
N HIS A 47 -16.18 -4.56 -8.39
CA HIS A 47 -15.60 -5.73 -7.72
C HIS A 47 -14.45 -5.30 -6.81
N MET A 48 -14.27 -6.01 -5.69
CA MET A 48 -13.17 -5.83 -4.77
C MET A 48 -12.51 -7.18 -4.55
N GLU A 49 -11.18 -7.18 -4.60
CA GLU A 49 -10.35 -8.36 -4.36
C GLU A 49 -9.13 -7.96 -3.53
N ILE A 50 -8.67 -8.86 -2.67
CA ILE A 50 -7.49 -8.72 -1.81
C ILE A 50 -6.42 -9.71 -2.26
N PHE A 51 -5.18 -9.24 -2.34
CA PHE A 51 -4.03 -10.08 -2.61
C PHE A 51 -3.45 -10.63 -1.31
N TYR A 52 -3.29 -11.95 -1.24
CA TYR A 52 -2.70 -12.59 -0.07
C TYR A 52 -1.98 -13.87 -0.47
N LYS A 53 -0.72 -14.03 -0.02
CA LYS A 53 0.11 -15.22 -0.25
C LYS A 53 0.17 -15.63 -1.73
N GLY A 54 0.36 -14.65 -2.60
CA GLY A 54 0.50 -14.89 -4.05
C GLY A 54 -0.82 -15.12 -4.79
N ARG A 55 -1.97 -14.90 -4.17
CA ARG A 55 -3.29 -15.23 -4.71
C ARG A 55 -4.28 -14.08 -4.51
N TRP A 56 -5.27 -14.00 -5.40
CA TRP A 56 -6.37 -13.04 -5.29
C TRP A 56 -7.59 -13.71 -4.65
N TYR A 57 -8.26 -12.97 -3.77
CA TYR A 57 -9.44 -13.42 -3.06
C TYR A 57 -10.50 -12.32 -3.03
N SER A 58 -11.75 -12.71 -3.16
CA SER A 58 -12.91 -11.86 -2.88
C SER A 58 -13.86 -12.65 -1.99
N ASP A 59 -15.10 -12.86 -2.41
CA ASP A 59 -16.00 -13.87 -1.87
C ASP A 59 -15.60 -15.30 -2.28
N PHE A 60 -14.67 -15.45 -3.24
CA PHE A 60 -14.09 -16.73 -3.65
C PHE A 60 -12.60 -16.59 -4.01
N TYR A 61 -11.91 -17.73 -4.17
CA TYR A 61 -10.53 -17.78 -4.65
C TYR A 61 -10.45 -17.49 -6.16
N GLN A 62 -9.50 -16.65 -6.56
CA GLN A 62 -9.32 -16.23 -7.95
C GLN A 62 -7.92 -16.63 -8.46
N PRO A 63 -7.83 -17.34 -9.60
CA PRO A 63 -6.53 -17.80 -10.13
C PRO A 63 -5.63 -16.63 -10.59
N ALA A 64 -6.23 -15.51 -10.94
CA ALA A 64 -5.58 -14.22 -11.19
C ALA A 64 -6.57 -13.09 -10.89
N SER A 65 -6.13 -11.84 -10.90
CA SER A 65 -7.02 -10.69 -10.74
C SER A 65 -8.13 -10.70 -11.80
N LEU A 66 -9.36 -10.35 -11.45
CA LEU A 66 -10.44 -10.26 -12.45
C LEU A 66 -10.16 -9.20 -13.53
N TRP A 67 -9.26 -8.25 -13.27
CA TRP A 67 -8.75 -7.32 -14.28
C TRP A 67 -7.99 -8.05 -15.39
N GLN A 68 -7.25 -9.10 -15.04
CA GLN A 68 -6.49 -9.92 -15.98
C GLN A 68 -7.36 -11.00 -16.62
N LEU A 69 -8.27 -11.60 -15.85
CA LEU A 69 -9.14 -12.67 -16.34
C LEU A 69 -10.24 -12.12 -17.27
N TRP A 70 -10.83 -10.97 -16.93
CA TRP A 70 -11.95 -10.36 -17.67
C TRP A 70 -11.70 -8.89 -18.03
N PRO A 71 -10.65 -8.57 -18.82
CA PRO A 71 -10.26 -7.19 -19.14
C PRO A 71 -11.32 -6.42 -19.94
N LYS A 72 -12.27 -7.11 -20.58
CA LYS A 72 -13.39 -6.50 -21.32
C LYS A 72 -14.57 -6.10 -20.42
N GLU A 73 -14.62 -6.57 -19.17
CA GLU A 73 -15.70 -6.25 -18.24
C GLU A 73 -15.40 -5.03 -17.36
N TYR A 74 -14.13 -4.62 -17.27
CA TYR A 74 -13.68 -3.49 -16.45
C TYR A 74 -12.98 -2.42 -17.30
N HIS A 75 -13.16 -1.13 -16.95
CA HIS A 75 -12.50 -0.02 -17.66
C HIS A 75 -11.43 0.65 -16.81
N ARG A 76 -11.45 0.43 -15.50
CA ARG A 76 -10.53 1.04 -14.56
C ARG A 76 -10.30 0.11 -13.39
N ILE A 77 -9.08 0.13 -12.87
CA ILE A 77 -8.67 -0.54 -11.65
C ILE A 77 -7.94 0.47 -10.76
N ARG A 78 -8.14 0.37 -9.45
CA ARG A 78 -7.36 1.11 -8.45
C ARG A 78 -6.75 0.13 -7.45
N LEU A 79 -5.53 0.41 -7.04
CA LEU A 79 -4.77 -0.39 -6.08
C LEU A 79 -4.58 0.40 -4.79
N TYR A 80 -4.97 -0.22 -3.68
CA TYR A 80 -4.86 0.31 -2.34
C TYR A 80 -3.87 -0.53 -1.55
N ARG A 81 -2.78 0.09 -1.13
CA ARG A 81 -1.70 -0.57 -0.40
C ARG A 81 -1.76 -0.24 1.08
N LEU A 82 -1.58 -1.27 1.91
CA LEU A 82 -1.44 -1.13 3.35
C LEU A 82 -0.16 -0.31 3.66
N ALA A 83 -0.34 0.82 4.32
CA ALA A 83 0.71 1.77 4.70
C ALA A 83 1.22 1.45 6.11
N TYR A 84 1.99 0.36 6.25
CA TYR A 84 2.58 -0.08 7.52
C TYR A 84 3.42 0.99 8.24
N GLU A 85 4.08 1.88 7.49
CA GLU A 85 5.04 2.86 8.05
C GLU A 85 4.40 3.87 9.02
N ARG A 86 3.07 4.05 9.00
CA ARG A 86 2.39 4.97 9.92
C ARG A 86 1.96 4.34 11.24
N LEU A 87 2.05 3.02 11.36
CA LEU A 87 1.64 2.26 12.55
C LEU A 87 2.79 1.94 13.50
N ALA A 88 4.04 2.06 13.05
CA ALA A 88 5.17 2.02 13.94
C ALA A 88 5.24 3.37 14.70
N PRO A 89 5.24 3.40 16.04
CA PRO A 89 5.70 4.59 16.74
C PRO A 89 7.11 4.87 16.23
N SER A 90 7.33 6.07 15.67
CA SER A 90 8.66 6.54 15.32
C SER A 90 9.57 6.31 16.54
N PRO A 91 10.69 5.59 16.43
CA PRO A 91 11.64 5.54 17.51
C PRO A 91 12.07 6.99 17.76
N SER A 92 11.63 7.54 18.91
CA SER A 92 12.03 8.86 19.38
C SER A 92 13.53 9.00 19.17
N PRO A 93 14.02 10.10 18.55
CA PRO A 93 15.45 10.28 18.39
C PRO A 93 16.05 10.34 19.79
N THR A 94 16.71 9.26 20.23
CA THR A 94 17.61 9.31 21.36
C THR A 94 18.64 10.37 21.01
N ARG A 95 18.51 11.51 21.70
CA ARG A 95 19.36 12.69 21.61
C ARG A 95 20.80 12.24 21.90
N GLY A 96 21.50 11.80 20.86
CA GLY A 96 22.90 11.45 20.91
C GLY A 96 23.66 12.69 21.32
N LYS A 97 24.13 12.71 22.57
CA LYS A 97 25.12 13.68 23.03
C LYS A 97 26.32 13.54 22.10
N SER A 98 26.57 14.54 21.26
CA SER A 98 27.85 14.66 20.55
C SER A 98 28.98 14.65 21.57
N PRO A 99 29.96 13.73 21.49
CA PRO A 99 31.20 13.91 22.20
C PRO A 99 32.00 14.97 21.45
N LYS A 100 32.18 16.14 22.05
CA LYS A 100 33.28 17.04 21.71
C LYS A 100 34.58 16.31 22.04
N VAL A 101 35.34 15.92 21.03
CA VAL A 101 36.77 15.61 21.19
C VAL A 101 37.53 16.38 20.13
N GLY A 102 38.08 17.52 20.55
CA GLY A 102 39.19 18.13 19.86
C GLY A 102 40.46 17.38 20.24
N GLN A 103 41.28 17.05 19.25
CA GLN A 103 42.70 16.79 19.48
C GLN A 103 43.51 17.28 18.28
N ARG A 104 44.50 18.10 18.61
CA ARG A 104 45.42 18.81 17.73
C ARG A 104 46.38 17.81 17.09
N PHE A 105 46.63 17.95 15.79
CA PHE A 105 47.78 17.32 15.14
C PHE A 105 49.05 18.07 15.54
N ALA A 106 49.94 17.41 16.27
CA ALA A 106 51.34 17.80 16.39
C ALA A 106 52.14 16.83 15.51
N GLN A 107 52.75 17.35 14.44
CA GLN A 107 53.74 16.62 13.66
C GLN A 107 55.11 16.86 14.31
N SER A 108 55.75 15.81 14.81
CA SER A 108 57.15 15.82 15.22
C SER A 108 58.03 15.40 14.05
N SER A 109 59.02 16.23 13.75
CA SER A 109 60.12 15.95 12.81
C SER A 109 60.98 14.80 13.35
N VAL A 110 61.36 13.85 12.48
CA VAL A 110 62.39 12.86 12.76
C VAL A 110 63.66 13.29 12.01
N TYR A 111 64.78 13.21 12.71
CA TYR A 111 66.15 13.49 12.26
C TYR A 111 66.59 12.59 11.10
#